data_AF-A0A849I1I7-F1
#
_entry.id   AF-A0A849I1I7-F1
#
_cell.length_a   1.000
_cell.length_b   1.000
_cell.length_c   1.000
_cell.angle_alpha   90.00
_cell.angle_beta   90.00
_cell.angle_gamma   90.00
#
_symmetry.space_group_name_H-M   'P 1'
#
loop_
_entity.id
_entity.type
_entity.pdbx_description
1 polymer ?
#
loop_
_entity_poly.entity_id
_entity_poly.type
_entity_poly.pdbx_seq_one_letter_code
_entity_poly.pdbx_strand_id
1 'polypeptide(L)'
;MLPKTSPQHYLTGMTALNIPCPDEGYGDWHFYEAFFGRGDIQPKIFVAGKGEKWNTLPLFGDFGIYECSHILREHGVPLAENEKVYAAGHYRAALDMLYDCLLDNQYPYHIDLADWFDNQTQINRVLEKAEAELIPVLNTEQQEILKEWMSKQISND
;
A
#
# COMPACT_ATOMS: atom_id res chain seq x y z
N MET A 1 5.06 0.90 -19.35
CA MET A 1 6.40 1.03 -18.72
C MET A 1 6.19 1.49 -17.30
N LEU A 2 6.93 0.91 -16.34
CA LEU A 2 6.84 1.33 -14.94
C LEU A 2 7.51 2.69 -14.72
N PRO A 3 7.03 3.49 -13.75
CA PRO A 3 7.71 4.72 -13.36
C PRO A 3 9.08 4.38 -12.74
N LYS A 4 10.02 5.32 -12.84
CA LYS A 4 11.31 5.19 -12.15
C LYS A 4 11.09 5.24 -10.65
N THR A 5 11.58 4.25 -9.91
CA THR A 5 11.40 4.17 -8.47
C THR A 5 12.72 4.24 -7.70
N SER A 6 12.61 4.51 -6.40
CA SER A 6 13.68 4.57 -5.40
C SER A 6 13.04 4.35 -4.01
N PRO A 7 13.83 4.20 -2.93
CA PRO A 7 13.27 4.17 -1.58
C PRO A 7 12.44 5.41 -1.20
N GLN A 8 12.59 6.53 -1.92
CA GLN A 8 11.82 7.76 -1.70
C GLN A 8 10.73 8.01 -2.77
N HIS A 9 10.56 7.09 -3.72
CA HIS A 9 9.54 7.19 -4.77
C HIS A 9 9.21 5.76 -5.25
N TYR A 10 8.14 5.15 -4.76
CA TYR A 10 7.95 3.70 -4.82
C TYR A 10 6.51 3.34 -5.23
N LEU A 11 6.31 2.12 -5.74
CA LEU A 11 4.97 1.60 -6.08
C LEU A 11 4.16 1.35 -4.80
N THR A 12 2.88 1.70 -4.79
CA THR A 12 2.04 1.58 -3.58
C THR A 12 0.60 1.15 -3.89
N GLY A 13 -0.28 1.16 -2.88
CA GLY A 13 -1.71 0.89 -2.99
C GLY A 13 -2.02 -0.44 -3.66
N MET A 14 -3.08 -0.47 -4.48
CA MET A 14 -3.47 -1.67 -5.21
C MET A 14 -2.38 -2.21 -6.15
N THR A 15 -1.45 -1.39 -6.62
CA THR A 15 -0.31 -1.89 -7.41
C THR A 15 0.60 -2.74 -6.53
N ALA A 16 0.95 -2.24 -5.33
CA ALA A 16 1.83 -2.93 -4.40
C ALA A 16 1.18 -4.12 -3.68
N LEU A 17 -0.12 -4.03 -3.37
CA LEU A 17 -0.90 -5.15 -2.83
C LEU A 17 -0.96 -6.36 -3.76
N ASN A 18 -0.68 -6.15 -5.05
CA ASN A 18 -0.61 -7.19 -6.07
C ASN A 18 0.83 -7.61 -6.41
N ILE A 19 1.83 -7.24 -5.59
CA ILE A 19 3.19 -7.77 -5.66
C ILE A 19 3.38 -8.73 -4.48
N PRO A 20 3.83 -9.98 -4.70
CA PRO A 20 4.24 -10.86 -3.60
C PRO A 20 5.24 -10.15 -2.68
N CYS A 21 4.98 -10.17 -1.37
CA CYS A 21 5.86 -9.57 -0.37
C CYS A 21 6.38 -10.68 0.54
N PRO A 22 7.64 -11.14 0.35
CA PRO A 22 8.15 -12.35 1.02
C PRO A 22 8.01 -12.35 2.55
N ASP A 23 8.10 -11.18 3.18
CA ASP A 23 8.03 -11.02 4.64
C ASP A 23 6.59 -10.78 5.17
N GLU A 24 5.59 -10.59 4.29
CA GLU A 24 4.23 -10.18 4.67
C GLU A 24 3.11 -11.10 4.12
N GLY A 25 3.35 -11.84 3.02
CA GLY A 25 2.40 -12.82 2.47
C GLY A 25 2.26 -12.79 0.95
N TYR A 26 1.34 -13.63 0.43
CA TYR A 26 1.03 -13.75 -1.00
C TYR A 26 -0.07 -12.76 -1.40
N GLY A 27 0.33 -11.58 -1.88
CA GLY A 27 -0.57 -10.60 -2.48
C GLY A 27 -0.36 -10.59 -3.99
N ASP A 28 -0.67 -11.69 -4.68
CA ASP A 28 -0.48 -11.82 -6.14
C ASP A 28 -1.79 -12.06 -6.89
N TRP A 29 -2.92 -11.95 -6.19
CA TRP A 29 -4.25 -12.32 -6.68
C TRP A 29 -4.63 -11.68 -8.03
N HIS A 30 -4.19 -10.45 -8.26
CA HIS A 30 -4.40 -9.72 -9.52
C HIS A 30 -3.07 -9.18 -10.10
N PHE A 31 -1.95 -9.88 -9.89
CA PHE A 31 -0.64 -9.44 -10.42
C PHE A 31 -0.72 -9.17 -11.92
N TYR A 32 -1.28 -10.11 -12.69
CA TYR A 32 -1.29 -9.99 -14.14
C TYR A 32 -2.09 -8.74 -14.59
N GLU A 33 -3.29 -8.56 -14.05
CA GLU A 33 -4.12 -7.39 -14.34
C GLU A 33 -3.46 -6.08 -13.88
N ALA A 34 -2.75 -6.09 -12.75
CA ALA A 34 -2.08 -4.92 -12.19
C ALA A 34 -0.88 -4.45 -13.02
N PHE A 35 -0.21 -5.33 -13.76
CA PHE A 35 1.00 -5.00 -14.53
C PHE A 35 0.87 -5.10 -16.04
N PHE A 36 -0.03 -5.94 -16.55
CA PHE A 36 -0.24 -6.16 -18.00
C PHE A 36 -1.62 -5.71 -18.48
N GLY A 37 -2.54 -5.37 -17.57
CA GLY A 37 -3.89 -4.94 -17.89
C GLY A 37 -4.82 -6.10 -18.26
N ARG A 38 -6.04 -5.74 -18.68
CA ARG A 38 -7.08 -6.69 -19.07
C ARG A 38 -7.75 -6.23 -20.37
N GLY A 39 -7.47 -6.94 -21.47
CA GLY A 39 -7.91 -6.53 -22.80
C GLY A 39 -7.32 -5.17 -23.17
N ASP A 40 -8.18 -4.21 -23.53
CA ASP A 40 -7.75 -2.85 -23.89
C ASP A 40 -7.54 -1.92 -22.68
N ILE A 41 -7.84 -2.38 -21.45
CA ILE A 41 -7.72 -1.58 -20.24
C ILE A 41 -6.27 -1.62 -19.75
N GLN A 42 -5.62 -0.45 -19.79
CA GLN A 42 -4.28 -0.27 -19.25
C GLN A 42 -4.29 -0.34 -17.71
N PRO A 43 -3.26 -0.93 -17.10
CA PRO A 43 -3.15 -0.97 -15.65
C PRO A 43 -2.98 0.43 -15.07
N LYS A 44 -3.65 0.69 -13.94
CA LYS A 44 -3.42 1.90 -13.15
C LYS A 44 -2.29 1.64 -12.16
N ILE A 45 -1.16 2.30 -12.39
CA ILE A 45 0.01 2.22 -11.51
C ILE A 45 -0.07 3.34 -10.47
N PHE A 46 -0.02 2.95 -9.19
CA PHE A 46 0.00 3.88 -8.06
C PHE A 46 1.43 4.04 -7.54
N VAL A 47 1.80 5.29 -7.26
CA VAL A 47 3.12 5.68 -6.74
C VAL A 47 2.96 6.55 -5.50
N ALA A 48 3.90 6.40 -4.58
CA ALA A 48 4.01 7.18 -3.35
C ALA A 48 5.43 7.70 -3.16
N GLY A 49 5.57 8.62 -2.22
CA GLY A 49 6.85 9.20 -1.82
C GLY A 49 7.03 10.65 -2.25
N LYS A 50 8.28 11.10 -2.31
CA LYS A 50 8.64 12.51 -2.44
C LYS A 50 8.12 13.09 -3.75
N GLY A 51 7.23 14.08 -3.63
CA GLY A 51 6.63 14.78 -4.77
C GLY A 51 5.33 14.16 -5.27
N GLU A 52 4.92 13.02 -4.72
CA GLU A 52 3.65 12.36 -5.03
C GLU A 52 2.53 12.79 -4.07
N LYS A 53 1.27 12.61 -4.48
CA LYS A 53 0.10 12.84 -3.62
C LYS A 53 0.18 11.99 -2.35
N TRP A 54 0.55 10.71 -2.52
CA TRP A 54 0.63 9.74 -1.43
C TRP A 54 2.02 9.79 -0.77
N ASN A 55 2.42 10.96 -0.27
CA ASN A 55 3.72 11.12 0.38
C ASN A 55 3.65 10.87 1.89
N THR A 56 3.74 9.61 2.29
CA THR A 56 3.74 9.18 3.70
C THR A 56 5.14 8.96 4.28
N LEU A 57 6.20 9.24 3.51
CA LEU A 57 7.59 9.15 4.01
C LEU A 57 7.83 9.93 5.31
N PRO A 58 7.26 11.14 5.52
CA PRO A 58 7.42 11.85 6.79
C PRO A 58 6.80 11.14 8.00
N LEU A 59 5.83 10.24 7.78
CA LEU A 59 5.08 9.55 8.82
C LEU A 59 5.68 8.16 9.10
N PHE A 60 5.97 7.40 8.04
CA PHE A 60 6.37 6.00 8.18
C PHE A 60 7.85 5.76 7.84
N GLY A 61 8.59 6.76 7.39
CA GLY A 61 9.97 6.60 6.96
C GLY A 61 10.10 5.53 5.88
N ASP A 62 11.07 4.64 6.05
CA ASP A 62 11.36 3.50 5.18
C ASP A 62 10.53 2.24 5.51
N PHE A 63 9.61 2.31 6.48
CA PHE A 63 8.80 1.17 6.90
C PHE A 63 8.10 0.51 5.71
N GLY A 64 8.36 -0.79 5.55
CA GLY A 64 7.75 -1.64 4.53
C GLY A 64 8.20 -1.33 3.09
N ILE A 65 9.17 -0.45 2.86
CA ILE A 65 9.67 -0.19 1.50
C ILE A 65 10.77 -1.19 1.17
N TYR A 66 10.63 -1.91 0.05
CA TYR A 66 11.59 -2.92 -0.36
C TYR A 66 11.86 -2.88 -1.87
N GLU A 67 12.98 -3.47 -2.27
CA GLU A 67 13.36 -3.64 -3.67
C GLU A 67 12.72 -4.93 -4.21
N CYS A 68 11.91 -4.83 -5.26
CA CYS A 68 11.08 -5.92 -5.77
C CYS A 68 11.38 -6.30 -7.23
N SER A 69 12.45 -5.78 -7.85
CA SER A 69 12.71 -6.04 -9.28
C SER A 69 12.92 -7.52 -9.58
N HIS A 70 13.48 -8.30 -8.66
CA HIS A 70 13.59 -9.76 -8.82
C HIS A 70 12.21 -10.41 -8.98
N ILE A 71 11.29 -10.10 -8.06
CA ILE A 71 9.91 -10.62 -8.06
C ILE A 71 9.21 -10.22 -9.35
N LEU A 72 9.32 -8.95 -9.76
CA LEU A 72 8.71 -8.46 -10.99
C LEU A 72 9.26 -9.17 -12.23
N ARG A 73 10.58 -9.44 -12.30
CA ARG A 73 11.19 -10.19 -13.41
C ARG A 73 10.72 -11.64 -13.45
N GLU A 74 10.64 -12.30 -12.30
CA GLU A 74 10.15 -13.69 -12.20
C GLU A 74 8.70 -13.81 -12.70
N HIS A 75 7.90 -12.77 -12.50
CA HIS A 75 6.51 -12.70 -12.98
C HIS A 75 6.39 -12.09 -14.40
N GLY A 76 7.50 -11.95 -15.13
CA GLY A 76 7.53 -11.59 -16.54
C GLY A 76 7.42 -10.11 -16.85
N VAL A 77 7.53 -9.21 -15.85
CA VAL A 77 7.55 -7.77 -16.10
C VAL A 77 8.85 -7.40 -16.82
N PRO A 78 8.80 -6.72 -17.97
CA PRO A 78 9.98 -6.41 -18.76
C PRO A 78 10.78 -5.27 -18.11
N LEU A 79 11.82 -5.64 -17.36
CA LEU A 79 12.77 -4.73 -16.72
C LEU A 79 14.17 -4.94 -17.30
N ALA A 80 14.97 -3.86 -17.40
CA ALA A 80 16.37 -4.04 -17.77
C ALA A 80 17.14 -4.82 -16.67
N GLU A 81 18.24 -5.48 -17.05
CA GLU A 81 19.00 -6.39 -16.16
C GLU A 81 19.41 -5.74 -14.82
N ASN A 82 19.79 -4.46 -14.85
CA ASN A 82 20.23 -3.72 -13.66
C ASN A 82 19.18 -2.70 -13.14
N GLU A 83 17.97 -2.71 -13.68
CA GLU A 83 16.89 -1.81 -13.24
C GLU A 83 16.37 -2.26 -11.87
N LYS A 84 16.42 -1.35 -10.89
CA LYS A 84 15.85 -1.60 -9.56
C LYS A 84 14.45 -1.00 -9.49
N VAL A 85 13.54 -1.75 -8.87
CA VAL A 85 12.18 -1.29 -8.63
C VAL A 85 11.88 -1.37 -7.14
N TYR A 86 11.31 -0.30 -6.59
CA TYR A 86 10.94 -0.23 -5.19
C TYR A 86 9.43 -0.18 -5.04
N ALA A 87 8.91 -0.92 -4.06
CA ALA A 87 7.50 -0.97 -3.73
C ALA A 87 7.29 -0.95 -2.22
N ALA A 88 6.08 -0.57 -1.81
CA ALA A 88 5.57 -0.81 -0.48
C ALA A 88 5.24 -2.30 -0.29
N GLY A 89 5.48 -2.83 0.90
CA GLY A 89 4.84 -4.03 1.42
C GLY A 89 3.34 -3.78 1.61
N HIS A 90 2.59 -4.84 1.87
CA HIS A 90 1.13 -4.78 1.99
C HIS A 90 0.69 -3.90 3.15
N TYR A 91 1.37 -3.94 4.30
CA TYR A 91 1.08 -3.04 5.41
C TYR A 91 1.28 -1.58 5.03
N ARG A 92 2.39 -1.27 4.35
CA ARG A 92 2.70 0.10 3.93
C ARG A 92 1.73 0.58 2.85
N ALA A 93 1.36 -0.28 1.91
CA ALA A 93 0.40 0.04 0.87
C ALA A 93 -0.99 0.38 1.44
N ALA A 94 -1.47 -0.39 2.42
CA ALA A 94 -2.72 -0.11 3.12
C ALA A 94 -2.66 1.24 3.87
N LEU A 95 -1.56 1.52 4.57
CA LEU A 95 -1.37 2.79 5.28
C LEU A 95 -1.31 3.99 4.33
N ASP A 96 -0.67 3.86 3.17
CA ASP A 96 -0.61 4.90 2.15
C ASP A 96 -2.00 5.24 1.59
N MET A 97 -2.81 4.21 1.29
CA MET A 97 -4.21 4.37 0.84
C MET A 97 -5.10 5.01 1.91
N LEU A 98 -4.94 4.56 3.16
CA LEU A 98 -5.69 5.09 4.30
C LEU A 98 -5.40 6.57 4.50
N TYR A 99 -4.12 6.96 4.48
CA TYR A 99 -3.74 8.36 4.65
C TYR A 99 -4.29 9.25 3.52
N ASP A 100 -4.28 8.77 2.27
CA ASP A 100 -4.86 9.52 1.15
C ASP A 100 -6.36 9.80 1.34
N CYS A 101 -7.13 8.80 1.78
CA CYS A 101 -8.56 8.99 2.06
C CYS A 101 -8.78 10.04 3.16
N LEU A 102 -7.99 9.97 4.23
CA LEU A 102 -8.11 10.88 5.36
C LEU A 102 -7.74 12.32 4.98
N LEU A 103 -6.74 12.53 4.13
CA LEU A 103 -6.40 13.87 3.63
C LEU A 103 -7.56 14.54 2.88
N ASP A 104 -8.41 13.74 2.23
CA ASP A 104 -9.59 14.20 1.51
C ASP A 104 -10.88 14.17 2.37
N ASN A 105 -10.77 13.93 3.69
CA ASN A 105 -11.91 13.72 4.61
C ASN A 105 -12.89 12.63 4.13
N GLN A 106 -12.37 11.62 3.44
CA GLN A 106 -13.16 10.51 2.91
C GLN A 106 -13.07 9.31 3.82
N TYR A 107 -14.22 8.69 4.07
CA TYR A 107 -14.24 7.39 4.71
C TYR A 107 -13.66 6.32 3.75
N PRO A 108 -12.66 5.52 4.17
CA PRO A 108 -11.95 4.58 3.31
C PRO A 108 -12.76 3.28 3.09
N TYR A 109 -13.93 3.37 2.45
CA TYR A 109 -14.86 2.24 2.25
C TYR A 109 -14.26 1.04 1.52
N HIS A 110 -13.25 1.26 0.69
CA HIS A 110 -12.63 0.23 -0.16
C HIS A 110 -11.41 -0.43 0.50
N ILE A 111 -11.12 -0.08 1.76
CA ILE A 111 -10.02 -0.65 2.53
C ILE A 111 -10.65 -1.55 3.61
N ASP A 112 -10.76 -2.84 3.29
CA ASP A 112 -11.09 -3.89 4.23
C ASP A 112 -9.83 -4.74 4.45
N LEU A 113 -9.27 -4.68 5.66
CA LEU A 113 -8.04 -5.39 5.97
C LEU A 113 -8.25 -6.91 6.01
N ALA A 114 -9.47 -7.38 6.29
CA ALA A 114 -9.77 -8.81 6.28
C ALA A 114 -9.77 -9.41 4.87
N ASP A 115 -9.96 -8.58 3.84
CA ASP A 115 -9.83 -9.00 2.44
C ASP A 115 -8.36 -9.19 2.02
N TRP A 116 -7.41 -8.57 2.74
CA TRP A 116 -6.00 -8.52 2.34
C TRP A 116 -5.05 -9.28 3.25
N PHE A 117 -5.45 -9.55 4.50
CA PHE A 117 -4.60 -10.18 5.50
C PHE A 117 -5.26 -11.43 6.09
N ASP A 118 -4.46 -12.47 6.31
CA ASP A 118 -4.95 -13.80 6.70
C ASP A 118 -5.40 -13.88 8.16
N ASN A 119 -4.93 -12.97 9.03
CA ASN A 119 -5.22 -13.05 10.47
C ASN A 119 -5.19 -11.70 11.19
N GLN A 120 -5.80 -11.68 12.38
CA GLN A 120 -5.92 -10.49 13.22
C GLN A 120 -4.56 -9.91 13.66
N THR A 121 -3.48 -10.71 13.73
CA THR A 121 -2.15 -10.17 14.08
C THR A 121 -1.62 -9.25 12.98
N GLN A 122 -1.82 -9.63 11.72
CA GLN A 122 -1.44 -8.81 10.57
C GLN A 122 -2.31 -7.54 10.48
N ILE A 123 -3.62 -7.68 10.73
CA ILE A 123 -4.55 -6.53 10.79
C ILE A 123 -4.13 -5.56 11.89
N ASN A 124 -3.92 -6.05 13.13
CA ASN A 124 -3.52 -5.23 14.28
C ASN A 124 -2.21 -4.47 14.01
N ARG A 125 -1.26 -5.06 13.27
CA ARG A 125 -0.03 -4.36 12.88
C ARG A 125 -0.30 -3.10 12.04
N VAL A 126 -1.29 -3.12 11.16
CA VAL A 126 -1.72 -1.94 10.41
C VAL A 126 -2.41 -0.93 11.33
N LEU A 127 -3.34 -1.41 12.16
CA LEU A 127 -4.12 -0.55 13.08
C LEU A 127 -3.22 0.17 14.09
N GLU A 128 -2.31 -0.54 14.75
CA GLU A 128 -1.37 0.03 15.72
C GLU A 128 -0.48 1.09 15.07
N LYS A 129 0.01 0.83 13.85
CA LYS A 129 0.84 1.80 13.11
C LYS A 129 0.03 3.02 12.68
N ALA A 130 -1.20 2.83 12.22
CA ALA A 130 -2.10 3.93 11.87
C ALA A 130 -2.41 4.80 13.09
N GLU A 131 -2.74 4.19 14.23
CA GLU A 131 -3.02 4.91 15.46
C GLU A 131 -1.81 5.72 15.94
N ALA A 132 -0.64 5.09 16.02
CA ALA A 132 0.56 5.72 16.55
C ALA A 132 1.04 6.90 15.70
N GLU A 133 1.00 6.78 14.37
CA GLU A 133 1.67 7.74 13.47
C GLU A 133 0.69 8.72 12.81
N LEU A 134 -0.58 8.35 12.61
CA LEU A 134 -1.56 9.22 11.95
C LEU A 134 -2.31 10.12 12.95
N ILE A 135 -2.74 9.58 14.10
CA ILE A 135 -3.51 10.38 15.08
C ILE A 135 -2.81 11.70 15.47
N PRO A 136 -1.49 11.76 15.71
CA PRO A 136 -0.82 13.00 16.09
C PRO A 136 -0.82 14.09 15.01
N VAL A 137 -0.99 13.72 13.73
CA VAL A 137 -0.88 14.65 12.59
C VAL A 137 -2.22 15.02 11.97
N LEU A 138 -3.27 14.25 12.24
CA LEU A 138 -4.61 14.45 11.70
C LEU A 138 -5.41 15.50 12.49
N ASN A 139 -6.31 16.20 11.81
CA ASN A 139 -7.27 17.09 12.46
C ASN A 139 -8.42 16.27 13.12
N THR A 140 -9.30 16.95 13.87
CA THR A 140 -10.39 16.28 14.61
C THR A 140 -11.32 15.44 13.72
N GLU A 141 -11.76 15.99 12.58
CA GLU A 141 -12.66 15.29 11.64
C GLU A 141 -11.98 14.03 11.07
N GLN A 142 -10.72 14.15 10.66
CA GLN A 142 -9.93 13.04 10.15
C GLN A 142 -9.67 11.96 11.20
N GLN A 143 -9.42 12.36 12.46
CA GLN A 143 -9.27 11.41 13.57
C GLN A 143 -10.57 10.65 13.85
N GLU A 144 -11.73 11.30 13.75
CA GLU A 144 -13.03 10.64 13.91
C GLU A 144 -13.26 9.60 12.81
N ILE A 145 -12.99 9.95 11.55
CA ILE A 145 -13.05 9.01 10.42
C ILE A 145 -12.14 7.82 10.64
N LEU A 146 -10.87 8.05 11.03
CA LEU A 146 -9.90 6.99 11.29
C LEU A 146 -10.38 6.05 12.41
N LYS A 147 -10.82 6.60 13.55
CA LYS A 147 -11.30 5.80 14.69
C LYS A 147 -12.54 4.98 14.33
N GLU A 148 -13.48 5.57 13.58
CA GLU A 148 -14.65 4.83 13.11
C GLU A 148 -14.22 3.67 12.19
N TRP A 149 -13.35 3.93 11.21
CA TRP A 149 -12.86 2.89 10.31
C TRP A 149 -12.14 1.78 11.06
N MET A 150 -11.21 2.11 11.96
CA MET A 150 -10.46 1.13 12.77
C MET A 150 -11.39 0.23 13.57
N SER A 151 -12.47 0.78 14.14
CA SER A 151 -13.44 0.01 14.93
C SER A 151 -14.14 -1.09 14.13
N LYS A 152 -14.22 -0.95 12.80
CA LYS A 152 -14.82 -1.95 11.89
C LYS A 152 -13.82 -2.99 11.38
N GLN A 153 -12.51 -2.79 11.61
CA GLN A 153 -11.46 -3.73 11.22
C GLN A 153 -11.18 -4.79 12.29
N ILE A 154 -11.69 -4.58 13.50
CA ILE A 154 -11.51 -5.51 14.62
C ILE A 154 -12.67 -6.50 14.58
N SER A 155 -12.37 -7.79 14.49
CA SER A 155 -13.39 -8.84 14.61
C SER A 155 -14.02 -8.78 16.01
N ASN A 156 -15.34 -8.72 16.08
CA ASN A 156 -16.09 -8.97 17.32
C ASN A 156 -16.18 -10.49 17.49
N ASP A 157 -15.12 -11.11 18.01
CA ASP A 157 -15.18 -12.51 18.42
C ASP A 157 -16.13 -12.70 19.62
#